data_AF-A0A645JKQ8-F1
#
_entry.id   AF-A0A645JKQ8-F1
#
_cell.length_a   1.000
_cell.length_b   1.000
_cell.length_c   1.000
_cell.angle_alpha   90.00
_cell.angle_beta   90.00
_cell.angle_gamma   90.00
#
_symmetry.space_group_name_H-M   'P 1'
#
loop_
_entity.id
_entity.type
_entity.pdbx_description
1 polymer ?
#
loop_
_entity_poly.entity_id
_entity_poly.type
_entity_poly.pdbx_seq_one_letter_code
_entity_poly.pdbx_strand_id
1 'polypeptide(L)' 'MNAIELAHRNKYTSVTSHRSGETEDATIADIAVATNSGQIKTGSLSRSDRMAKYNQLLRIEEELGDLAVYGRK' A
#
# COMPACT_ATOMS: atom_id res chain seq x y z
N MET A 1 12.32 -4.56 -3.49
CA MET A 1 12.15 -4.59 -2.02
C MET A 1 13.36 -4.01 -1.28
N ASN A 2 14.60 -4.22 -1.76
CA ASN A 2 15.85 -3.72 -1.13
C ASN A 2 15.81 -2.27 -0.64
N ALA A 3 15.22 -1.33 -1.40
CA ALA A 3 15.13 0.08 -0.98
C ALA A 3 14.24 0.28 0.27
N ILE A 4 13.12 -0.45 0.35
CA ILE A 4 12.21 -0.41 1.50
C ILE A 4 12.91 -1.00 2.73
N GLU A 5 13.58 -2.13 2.57
CA GLU A 5 14.34 -2.76 3.65
C GLU A 5 15.47 -1.87 4.16
N LEU A 6 16.23 -1.24 3.25
CA LEU A 6 17.29 -0.32 3.63
C LEU A 6 16.72 0.86 4.44
N ALA A 7 15.58 1.42 4.02
CA ALA A 7 14.89 2.47 4.75
C ALA A 7 14.50 2.00 6.15
N HIS A 8 13.87 0.82 6.27
CA HIS A 8 13.44 0.27 7.56
C HIS A 8 14.60 -0.02 8.50
N ARG A 9 15.71 -0.60 8.01
CA ARG A 9 16.92 -0.85 8.79
C ARG A 9 17.53 0.44 9.35
N ASN A 10 17.36 1.55 8.63
CA ASN A 10 17.80 2.88 9.04
C ASN A 10 16.71 3.70 9.75
N LYS A 11 15.59 3.07 10.18
CA LYS A 11 14.47 3.72 10.88
C LYS A 11 13.75 4.81 10.08
N TYR A 12 13.86 4.79 8.76
CA TYR A 12 13.05 5.61 7.87
C TYR A 12 11.69 4.93 7.61
N THR A 13 10.66 5.74 7.44
CA THR A 13 9.38 5.27 6.89
C THR A 13 9.50 5.11 5.37
N SER A 14 8.71 4.20 4.80
CA SER A 14 8.59 4.05 3.36
C SER A 14 7.13 4.31 2.96
N VAL A 15 6.94 5.13 1.94
CA VAL A 15 5.61 5.41 1.39
C VAL A 15 5.54 4.81 0.00
N THR A 16 4.77 3.73 -0.15
CA THR A 16 4.49 3.15 -1.47
C THR A 16 3.61 4.13 -2.24
N SER A 17 3.94 4.45 -3.50
CA SER A 17 3.23 5.51 -4.22
C SER A 17 2.91 5.15 -5.67
N HIS A 18 1.76 5.62 -6.13
CA HIS A 18 1.34 5.53 -7.53
C HIS A 18 2.16 6.48 -8.43
N ARG A 19 1.91 6.43 -9.74
CA ARG A 19 2.42 7.46 -10.69
C ARG A 19 1.28 8.29 -11.27
N SER A 20 1.58 9.40 -11.94
CA SER A 20 0.55 10.29 -12.51
C SER A 20 -0.32 9.59 -13.56
N GLY A 21 0.28 8.73 -14.40
CA GLY A 21 -0.44 7.75 -15.21
C GLY A 21 -0.57 6.44 -14.46
N GLU A 22 -1.80 5.93 -14.31
CA GLU A 22 -2.08 4.64 -13.67
C GLU A 22 -3.04 3.80 -14.50
N THR A 23 -3.04 2.51 -14.21
CA THR A 23 -3.97 1.52 -14.75
C THR A 23 -4.88 0.99 -13.64
N GLU A 24 -5.66 -0.04 -13.92
CA GLU A 24 -6.43 -0.77 -12.91
C GLU A 24 -5.60 -1.75 -12.06
N ASP A 25 -4.30 -1.94 -12.39
CA ASP A 25 -3.40 -2.79 -11.63
C ASP A 25 -3.33 -2.36 -10.16
N ALA A 26 -3.53 -3.28 -9.22
CA ALA A 26 -3.55 -2.95 -7.80
C ALA A 26 -2.29 -3.39 -7.05
N THR A 27 -1.24 -3.86 -7.74
CA THR A 27 -0.06 -4.51 -7.17
C THR A 27 0.60 -3.69 -6.06
N ILE A 28 0.56 -2.36 -6.13
CA ILE A 28 1.15 -1.50 -5.10
C ILE A 28 0.42 -1.55 -3.75
N ALA A 29 -0.85 -1.95 -3.71
CA ALA A 29 -1.59 -2.20 -2.47
C ALA A 29 -1.01 -3.42 -1.75
N ASP A 30 -0.87 -4.53 -2.48
CA ASP A 30 -0.29 -5.78 -1.97
C ASP A 30 1.17 -5.58 -1.53
N ILE A 31 1.97 -4.83 -2.30
CA ILE A 31 3.35 -4.47 -1.92
C ILE A 31 3.38 -3.67 -0.61
N ALA A 32 2.47 -2.71 -0.42
CA ALA A 32 2.43 -1.89 0.78
C ALA A 32 2.12 -2.71 2.04
N VAL A 33 1.21 -3.69 1.93
CA VAL A 33 0.87 -4.62 3.02
C VAL A 33 2.00 -5.62 3.24
N ALA A 34 2.50 -6.29 2.18
CA ALA A 34 3.54 -7.31 2.27
C ALA A 34 4.85 -6.77 2.88
N THR A 35 5.17 -5.50 2.63
CA THR A 35 6.37 -4.87 3.18
C THR A 35 6.13 -4.13 4.50
N ASN A 36 4.90 -4.12 5.02
CA ASN A 36 4.51 -3.34 6.20
C ASN A 36 4.98 -1.88 6.09
N SER A 37 4.76 -1.25 4.93
CA SER A 37 5.11 0.16 4.69
C SER A 37 4.41 1.09 5.68
N GLY A 38 3.20 0.73 6.12
CA GLY A 38 2.35 1.52 7.01
C GLY A 38 1.73 2.76 6.36
N GLN A 39 2.20 3.16 5.18
CA GLN A 39 1.69 4.30 4.42
C GLN A 39 1.69 4.00 2.92
N ILE A 40 0.65 4.48 2.23
CA ILE A 40 0.52 4.41 0.78
C ILE A 40 -0.09 5.71 0.24
N LYS A 41 0.46 6.21 -0.87
CA LYS A 41 -0.04 7.38 -1.60
C LYS A 41 -0.53 6.96 -2.98
N THR A 42 -1.82 6.66 -3.09
CA THR A 42 -2.41 6.12 -4.32
C THR A 42 -3.51 7.00 -4.96
N GLY A 43 -3.62 8.27 -4.56
CA GLY A 43 -4.39 9.29 -5.26
C GLY A 43 -5.60 9.80 -4.50
N SER A 44 -6.50 10.50 -5.19
CA SER A 44 -7.76 10.95 -4.61
C SER A 44 -8.78 9.80 -4.57
N LEU A 45 -9.87 10.00 -3.82
CA LEU A 45 -11.01 9.08 -3.73
C LEU A 45 -11.94 9.20 -4.96
N SER A 46 -11.35 9.21 -6.15
CA SER A 46 -12.03 9.37 -7.44
C SER A 46 -11.19 8.74 -8.54
N ARG A 47 -11.83 8.40 -9.66
CA ARG A 47 -11.25 7.68 -10.81
C ARG A 47 -10.92 6.22 -10.49
N SER A 48 -11.34 5.32 -11.37
CA SER A 48 -11.28 3.88 -11.16
C SER A 48 -9.84 3.34 -11.02
N ASP A 49 -8.87 3.96 -11.72
CA ASP A 49 -7.45 3.61 -11.65
C ASP A 49 -6.87 3.76 -10.23
N ARG A 50 -7.38 4.72 -9.45
CA ARG A 50 -6.99 4.95 -8.05
C ARG A 50 -7.78 4.10 -7.09
N MET A 51 -9.10 4.03 -7.30
CA MET A 51 -10.02 3.23 -6.49
C MET A 51 -9.67 1.75 -6.51
N ALA A 52 -9.11 1.23 -7.61
CA ALA A 52 -8.67 -0.17 -7.69
C ALA A 52 -7.70 -0.55 -6.56
N LYS A 53 -6.76 0.34 -6.20
CA LYS A 53 -5.78 0.11 -5.12
C LYS A 53 -6.43 0.21 -3.74
N TYR A 54 -7.32 1.17 -3.53
CA TYR A 54 -8.07 1.28 -2.27
C TYR A 54 -8.97 0.07 -2.04
N ASN A 55 -9.70 -0.35 -3.07
CA ASN A 55 -10.55 -1.54 -3.01
C ASN A 55 -9.72 -2.81 -2.75
N GLN A 56 -8.51 -2.89 -3.30
CA GLN A 56 -7.62 -4.00 -3.00
C GLN A 56 -7.15 -3.99 -1.53
N LEU A 57 -6.85 -2.83 -0.95
CA LEU A 57 -6.54 -2.75 0.48
C LEU A 57 -7.71 -3.22 1.35
N LEU A 58 -8.95 -2.88 1.00
CA LEU A 58 -10.14 -3.36 1.71
C LEU A 58 -10.31 -4.88 1.59
N ARG A 59 -10.03 -5.45 0.41
CA ARG A 59 -10.05 -6.92 0.23
C ARG A 59 -8.97 -7.62 1.05
N ILE A 60 -7.76 -7.06 1.09
CA ILE A 60 -6.66 -7.61 1.88
C ILE A 60 -6.99 -7.53 3.39
N GLU A 61 -7.58 -6.43 3.84
CA GLU A 61 -8.05 -6.28 5.22
C GLU A 61 -9.12 -7.33 5.55
N GLU A 62 -10.12 -7.51 4.67
CA GLU A 62 -11.15 -8.54 4.81
C GLU A 62 -10.55 -9.96 4.87
N GLU A 63 -9.57 -10.26 4.01
CA GLU A 63 -8.89 -11.56 3.97
C GLU A 63 -8.07 -11.84 5.24
N LEU A 64 -7.40 -10.82 5.79
CA LEU A 64 -6.63 -10.94 7.03
C LEU A 64 -7.50 -11.08 8.27
N GLY A 65 -8.73 -10.54 8.26
CA GLY A 65 -9.65 -10.57 9.39
C GLY A 65 -9.00 -10.05 10.67
N ASP A 66 -9.08 -10.84 11.75
CA ASP A 66 -8.54 -10.48 13.07
C ASP A 66 -7.01 -10.31 13.10
N LEU A 67 -6.30 -10.75 12.05
CA LEU A 67 -4.85 -10.57 11.93
C LEU A 67 -4.47 -9.19 11.35
N ALA A 68 -5.45 -8.42 10.84
CA ALA A 68 -5.19 -7.13 10.24
C ALA A 68 -4.74 -6.11 11.31
N VAL A 69 -3.66 -5.38 11.01
CA VAL A 69 -3.18 -4.26 11.83
C VAL A 69 -3.10 -3.02 10.96
N TYR A 70 -3.89 -2.00 11.31
CA TYR A 70 -3.88 -0.73 10.60
C TYR A 70 -2.68 0.14 11.01
N GLY A 71 -1.86 0.49 10.04
CA GLY A 71 -0.70 1.37 10.21
C GLY A 71 0.45 0.72 10.97
N ARG A 72 1.62 1.37 10.91
CA ARG A 72 2.82 0.97 11.66
C ARG A 72 2.88 1.76 12.96
N LYS A 73 3.05 1.09 14.11
CA LYS A 73 3.38 1.73 15.40
C LYS A 73 4.84 2.18 15.42
#